data_AF-A0A1V6AWU4-F1
#
_entry.id   AF-A0A1V6AWU4-F1
#
_cell.length_a   1.000
_cell.length_b   1.000
_cell.length_c   1.000
_cell.angle_alpha   90.00
_cell.angle_beta   90.00
_cell.angle_gamma   90.00
#
_symmetry.space_group_name_H-M   'P 1'
#
loop_
_entity.id
_entity.type
_entity.pdbx_description
1 polymer ?
#
loop_
_entity_poly.entity_id
_entity_poly.type
_entity_poly.pdbx_seq_one_letter_code
_entity_poly.pdbx_strand_id
1 'polypeptide(L)'
;MSEETHKKKEHDEKHLDKMTVKELREVAEGLPHERAIHDMKKEELIAFIKQAKGIKDEGHVHKHKPRGKIKMTKAEVRAKIRELKILHGQAIEERNKDTAVVLRHQISRLKKISRRVAEA
;
A
#
# COMPACT_ATOMS: atom_id res chain seq x y z
N MET A 1 -16.58 -0.50 1.34
CA MET A 1 -16.93 -1.19 0.08
C MET A 1 -15.89 -1.04 -1.04
N SER A 2 -14.92 -0.11 -0.96
CA SER A 2 -13.95 0.15 -2.05
C SER A 2 -12.62 -0.62 -1.95
N GLU A 3 -12.32 -1.25 -0.81
CA GLU A 3 -11.06 -2.01 -0.62
C GLU A 3 -11.12 -3.43 -1.22
N GLU A 4 -12.30 -4.05 -1.25
CA GLU A 4 -12.50 -5.40 -1.78
C GLU A 4 -12.30 -5.47 -3.29
N THR A 5 -12.69 -4.42 -4.01
CA THR A 5 -12.58 -4.35 -5.48
C THR A 5 -11.14 -4.16 -5.94
N HIS A 6 -10.31 -3.41 -5.20
CA HIS A 6 -8.89 -3.26 -5.52
C HIS A 6 -8.09 -4.53 -5.25
N LYS A 7 -8.33 -5.21 -4.12
CA LYS A 7 -7.60 -6.45 -3.78
C LYS A 7 -7.90 -7.59 -4.78
N LYS A 8 -9.13 -7.65 -5.30
CA LYS A 8 -9.53 -8.63 -6.32
C LYS A 8 -8.81 -8.37 -7.65
N LYS A 9 -8.74 -7.12 -8.10
CA LYS A 9 -8.03 -6.72 -9.33
C LYS A 9 -6.53 -7.04 -9.29
N GLU A 10 -5.85 -6.75 -8.18
CA GLU A 10 -4.42 -7.07 -8.03
C GLU A 10 -4.13 -8.58 -8.05
N HIS A 11 -5.07 -9.41 -7.58
CA HIS A 11 -4.93 -10.85 -7.63
C HIS A 11 -5.11 -11.38 -9.07
N ASP A 12 -6.08 -10.82 -9.79
CA ASP A 12 -6.38 -11.21 -11.17
C ASP A 12 -5.25 -10.83 -12.13
N GLU A 13 -4.65 -9.65 -11.99
CA GLU A 13 -3.49 -9.22 -12.81
C GLU A 13 -2.26 -10.11 -12.58
N LYS A 14 -1.91 -10.39 -11.33
CA LYS A 14 -0.78 -11.27 -10.97
C LYS A 14 -1.02 -12.73 -11.36
N HIS A 15 -2.28 -13.12 -11.54
CA HIS A 15 -2.63 -14.46 -12.00
C HIS A 15 -2.37 -14.62 -13.50
N LEU A 16 -2.71 -13.61 -14.32
CA LEU A 16 -2.49 -13.65 -15.77
C LEU A 16 -1.01 -13.79 -16.15
N ASP A 17 -0.11 -13.09 -15.46
CA ASP A 17 1.34 -13.17 -15.73
C ASP A 17 1.93 -14.56 -15.48
N LYS A 18 1.31 -15.31 -14.54
CA LYS A 18 1.72 -16.67 -14.15
C LYS A 18 1.12 -17.75 -15.03
N MET A 19 0.09 -17.45 -15.82
CA MET A 19 -0.49 -18.43 -16.75
C MET A 19 0.44 -18.71 -17.93
N THR A 20 0.30 -19.92 -18.46
CA THR A 20 1.00 -20.38 -19.67
C THR A 20 0.33 -19.82 -20.92
N VAL A 21 1.04 -19.86 -22.05
CA VAL A 21 0.54 -19.32 -23.33
C VAL A 21 -0.76 -20.02 -23.77
N LYS A 22 -0.92 -21.32 -23.47
CA LYS A 22 -2.14 -22.08 -23.81
C LYS A 22 -3.34 -21.60 -23.01
N GLU A 23 -3.17 -21.46 -21.69
CA GLU A 23 -4.22 -20.94 -20.80
C GLU A 23 -4.61 -19.49 -21.15
N LEU A 24 -3.64 -18.66 -21.54
CA LEU A 24 -3.92 -17.31 -22.04
C LEU A 24 -4.70 -17.33 -23.37
N ARG A 25 -4.47 -18.31 -24.25
CA ARG A 25 -5.23 -18.46 -25.50
C ARG A 25 -6.67 -18.89 -25.25
N GLU A 26 -6.90 -19.83 -24.34
CA GLU A 26 -8.26 -20.26 -23.98
C GLU A 26 -9.08 -19.13 -23.34
N VAL A 27 -8.45 -18.34 -22.46
CA VAL A 27 -9.08 -17.16 -21.86
C VAL A 27 -9.34 -16.06 -22.91
N ALA A 28 -8.50 -15.98 -23.93
CA ALA A 28 -8.71 -15.11 -25.07
C ALA A 28 -9.87 -15.63 -25.95
N GLU A 29 -9.91 -16.88 -26.38
CA GLU A 29 -10.98 -17.42 -27.24
C GLU A 29 -12.41 -17.19 -26.69
N GLY A 30 -12.58 -17.13 -25.36
CA GLY A 30 -13.85 -16.81 -24.70
C GLY A 30 -14.29 -15.35 -24.75
N LEU A 31 -13.47 -14.43 -25.27
CA LEU A 31 -13.81 -13.01 -25.44
C LEU A 31 -14.05 -12.71 -26.93
N PRO A 32 -14.89 -11.70 -27.27
CA PRO A 32 -15.05 -11.29 -28.66
C PRO A 32 -13.74 -10.70 -29.19
N HIS A 33 -13.14 -11.37 -30.17
CA HIS A 33 -11.86 -11.00 -30.79
C HIS A 33 -12.02 -10.79 -32.30
N GLU A 34 -11.46 -9.69 -32.81
CA GLU A 34 -11.30 -9.44 -34.25
C GLU A 34 -9.93 -9.89 -34.79
N ARG A 35 -8.98 -10.27 -33.91
CA ARG A 35 -7.58 -10.57 -34.26
C ARG A 35 -7.21 -12.03 -34.03
N ALA A 36 -6.23 -12.51 -34.80
CA ALA A 36 -5.71 -13.88 -34.72
C ALA A 36 -4.93 -14.12 -33.40
N ILE A 37 -5.63 -14.63 -32.38
CA ILE A 37 -5.11 -14.97 -31.05
C ILE A 37 -3.91 -15.94 -31.13
N HIS A 38 -3.89 -16.81 -32.14
CA HIS A 38 -2.89 -17.87 -32.27
C HIS A 38 -1.49 -17.38 -32.67
N ASP A 39 -1.35 -16.17 -33.22
CA ASP A 39 -0.06 -15.61 -33.64
C ASP A 39 0.55 -14.68 -32.58
N MET A 40 -0.21 -14.35 -31.54
CA MET A 40 0.21 -13.40 -30.51
C MET A 40 1.21 -14.00 -29.54
N LYS A 41 2.21 -13.18 -29.17
CA LYS A 41 3.19 -13.52 -28.12
C LYS A 41 2.55 -13.46 -26.73
N LYS A 42 3.19 -14.08 -25.73
CA LYS A 42 2.67 -14.15 -24.35
C LYS A 42 2.30 -12.77 -23.78
N GLU A 43 3.15 -11.78 -23.97
CA GLU A 43 2.96 -10.41 -23.49
C GLU A 43 1.77 -9.73 -24.15
N GLU A 44 1.59 -9.97 -25.46
CA GLU A 44 0.49 -9.42 -26.25
C GLU A 44 -0.85 -10.04 -25.85
N LEU A 45 -0.88 -11.35 -25.55
CA LEU A 45 -2.06 -12.03 -25.03
C LEU A 45 -2.46 -11.49 -23.65
N ILE A 46 -1.50 -11.24 -22.76
CA ILE A 46 -1.77 -10.65 -21.43
C ILE A 46 -2.35 -9.24 -21.61
N ALA A 47 -1.76 -8.42 -22.46
CA ALA A 47 -2.24 -7.07 -22.74
C ALA A 47 -3.66 -7.10 -23.35
N PHE A 48 -3.93 -8.02 -24.28
CA PHE A 48 -5.26 -8.20 -24.85
C PHE A 48 -6.28 -8.56 -23.76
N ILE A 49 -5.98 -9.56 -22.93
CA ILE A 49 -6.90 -10.01 -21.87
C ILE A 49 -7.13 -8.89 -20.86
N LYS A 50 -6.11 -8.11 -20.51
CA LYS A 50 -6.24 -6.93 -19.64
C LYS A 50 -7.13 -5.85 -20.25
N GLN A 51 -6.95 -5.56 -21.55
CA GLN A 51 -7.77 -4.59 -22.29
C GLN A 51 -9.23 -5.04 -22.40
N ALA A 52 -9.46 -6.30 -22.80
CA ALA A 52 -10.79 -6.87 -22.94
C ALA A 52 -11.52 -6.99 -21.59
N LYS A 53 -10.79 -7.21 -20.48
CA LYS A 53 -11.34 -7.19 -19.11
C LYS A 53 -11.45 -5.78 -18.51
N GLY A 54 -11.06 -4.72 -19.24
CA GLY A 54 -11.17 -3.34 -18.79
C GLY A 54 -10.27 -2.98 -17.59
N ILE A 55 -9.22 -3.76 -17.36
CA ILE A 55 -8.26 -3.50 -16.29
C ILE A 55 -7.24 -2.50 -16.84
N LYS A 56 -7.44 -1.22 -16.53
CA LYS A 56 -6.43 -0.18 -16.78
C LYS A 56 -5.18 -0.54 -15.99
N ASP A 57 -4.04 -0.69 -16.69
CA ASP A 57 -2.70 -0.76 -16.12
C ASP A 57 -2.37 0.59 -15.42
N GLU A 58 -2.96 0.81 -14.25
CA GLU A 58 -2.43 1.76 -13.29
C GLU A 58 -1.26 1.04 -12.62
N GLY A 59 -0.09 1.19 -13.23
CA GLY A 59 1.13 0.49 -12.88
C GLY A 59 1.29 0.30 -11.38
N HIS A 60 1.58 -0.93 -10.98
CA HIS A 60 1.88 -1.31 -9.60
C HIS A 60 3.01 -0.45 -9.04
N VAL A 61 2.67 0.71 -8.48
CA VAL A 61 3.56 1.46 -7.62
C VAL A 61 3.64 0.64 -6.35
N HIS A 62 4.66 -0.21 -6.24
CA HIS A 62 5.01 -0.87 -5.00
C HIS A 62 4.95 0.18 -3.88
N LYS A 63 3.92 0.13 -3.04
CA LYS A 63 3.69 1.06 -1.92
C LYS A 63 4.66 0.82 -0.78
N HIS A 64 5.90 0.41 -1.06
CA HIS A 64 7.02 0.64 -0.15
C HIS A 64 7.36 2.12 -0.20
N LYS A 65 6.43 2.95 0.27
CA LYS A 65 6.72 4.35 0.57
C LYS A 65 7.83 4.29 1.62
N PRO A 66 9.08 4.71 1.30
CA PRO A 66 10.10 4.80 2.32
C PRO A 66 9.48 5.66 3.42
N ARG A 67 9.46 5.14 4.66
CA ARG A 67 8.89 5.85 5.81
C ARG A 67 9.56 7.22 5.83
N GLY A 68 8.85 8.22 5.31
CA GLY A 68 9.44 9.50 4.97
C GLY A 68 10.16 10.03 6.18
N LYS A 69 11.38 10.54 5.98
CA LYS A 69 12.07 11.33 6.98
C LYS A 69 11.05 12.37 7.47
N ILE A 70 10.70 12.30 8.76
CA ILE A 70 9.67 13.17 9.31
C ILE A 70 10.16 14.60 9.11
N LYS A 71 9.45 15.37 8.28
CA LYS A 71 9.75 16.76 7.97
C LYS A 71 9.33 17.68 9.13
N MET A 72 9.61 17.29 10.37
CA MET A 72 9.33 18.13 11.54
C MET A 72 10.65 18.65 12.09
N THR A 73 10.66 19.92 12.46
CA THR A 73 11.79 20.52 13.16
C THR A 73 11.96 19.88 14.54
N LYS A 74 13.17 19.95 15.11
CA LYS A 74 13.45 19.43 16.47
C LYS A 74 12.52 20.04 17.53
N ALA A 75 12.14 21.31 17.35
CA ALA A 75 11.21 22.04 18.21
C ALA A 75 9.78 21.46 18.15
N GLU A 76 9.25 21.23 16.95
CA GLU A 76 7.93 20.62 16.74
C GLU A 76 7.84 19.21 17.34
N VAL A 77 8.88 18.39 17.15
CA VAL A 77 8.93 17.04 17.73
C VAL A 77 8.87 17.12 19.26
N ARG A 78 9.55 18.08 19.88
CA ARG A 78 9.52 18.29 21.33
C ARG A 78 8.17 18.83 21.82
N ALA A 79 7.52 19.71 21.05
CA ALA A 79 6.17 20.20 21.36
C ALA A 79 5.17 19.02 21.39
N LYS A 80 5.17 18.19 20.34
CA LYS A 80 4.31 17.01 20.26
C LYS A 80 4.56 15.98 21.36
N ILE A 81 5.81 15.82 21.79
CA ILE A 81 6.13 14.97 22.96
C ILE A 81 5.49 15.51 24.24
N ARG A 82 5.42 16.83 24.44
CA ARG A 82 4.79 17.43 25.63
C ARG A 82 3.29 17.18 25.63
N GLU A 83 2.63 17.41 24.49
CA GLU A 83 1.19 17.12 24.32
C GLU A 83 0.86 15.65 24.60
N LEU A 84 1.61 14.72 24.00
CA LEU A 84 1.36 13.29 24.19
C LEU A 84 1.62 12.82 25.63
N LYS A 85 2.50 13.49 26.38
CA LYS A 85 2.70 13.19 27.81
C LYS A 85 1.48 13.57 28.65
N ILE A 86 0.84 14.69 28.34
CA ILE A 86 -0.39 15.13 29.02
C ILE A 86 -1.49 14.10 28.77
N LEU A 87 -1.71 13.75 27.49
CA LEU A 87 -2.69 12.73 27.09
C LEU A 87 -2.39 11.37 27.73
N HIS A 88 -1.12 11.00 27.86
CA HIS A 88 -0.73 9.76 28.52
C HIS A 88 -1.04 9.78 30.03
N GLY A 89 -0.87 10.93 30.70
CA GLY A 89 -1.28 11.11 32.09
C GLY A 89 -2.79 10.95 32.26
N GLN A 90 -3.58 11.61 31.41
CA GLN A 90 -5.04 11.48 31.39
C GLN A 90 -5.49 10.04 31.15
N ALA A 91 -4.88 9.34 30.18
CA ALA A 91 -5.18 7.93 29.91
C ALA A 91 -4.87 7.00 31.11
N ILE A 92 -3.85 7.32 31.91
CA ILE A 92 -3.55 6.59 33.15
C ILE A 92 -4.61 6.86 34.21
N GLU A 93 -5.01 8.12 34.39
CA GLU A 93 -6.06 8.52 35.33
C GLU A 93 -7.40 7.86 34.99
N GLU A 94 -7.75 7.81 33.70
CA GLU A 94 -8.93 7.13 33.16
C GLU A 94 -8.82 5.60 33.18
N ARG A 95 -7.69 5.04 33.65
CA ARG A 95 -7.37 3.59 33.66
C ARG A 95 -7.48 2.91 32.28
N ASN A 96 -7.36 3.69 31.20
CA ASN A 96 -7.38 3.18 29.84
C ASN A 96 -5.98 2.68 29.46
N LYS A 97 -5.74 1.40 29.71
CA LYS A 97 -4.41 0.77 29.53
C LYS A 97 -3.98 0.75 28.06
N ASP A 98 -4.91 0.52 27.14
CA ASP A 98 -4.60 0.38 25.72
C ASP A 98 -4.16 1.72 25.13
N THR A 99 -4.88 2.80 25.42
CA THR A 99 -4.50 4.14 24.97
C THR A 99 -3.19 4.59 25.63
N ALA A 100 -2.98 4.31 26.92
CA ALA A 100 -1.73 4.61 27.59
C ALA A 100 -0.53 3.89 26.93
N VAL A 101 -0.66 2.61 26.57
CA VAL A 101 0.41 1.86 25.89
C VAL A 101 0.72 2.45 24.52
N VAL A 102 -0.31 2.78 23.72
CA VAL A 102 -0.13 3.41 22.40
C VAL A 102 0.58 4.75 22.53
N LEU A 103 0.14 5.61 23.46
CA LEU A 103 0.75 6.92 23.71
C LEU A 103 2.21 6.78 24.17
N ARG A 104 2.52 5.82 25.05
CA ARG A 104 3.90 5.52 25.47
C ARG A 104 4.79 5.13 24.30
N HIS A 105 4.30 4.31 23.38
CA HIS A 105 5.04 3.91 22.17
C HIS A 105 5.27 5.09 21.22
N GLN A 106 4.25 5.93 21.01
CA GLN A 106 4.36 7.15 20.20
C GLN A 106 5.39 8.12 20.78
N ILE A 107 5.35 8.37 22.10
CA ILE A 107 6.35 9.19 22.82
C ILE A 107 7.76 8.61 22.61
N SER A 108 7.92 7.30 22.76
CA SER A 108 9.22 6.62 22.61
C SER A 108 9.76 6.74 21.18
N ARG A 109 8.88 6.60 20.18
CA ARG A 109 9.23 6.79 18.77
C ARG A 109 9.66 8.23 18.49
N LEU A 110 8.90 9.23 18.96
CA LEU A 110 9.24 10.64 18.78
C LEU A 110 10.54 11.02 19.50
N LYS A 111 10.83 10.47 20.69
CA LYS A 111 12.13 10.64 21.36
C LYS A 111 13.29 10.07 20.55
N LYS A 112 13.10 8.92 19.89
CA LYS A 112 14.12 8.34 18.99
C LYS A 112 14.31 9.22 17.75
N ILE A 113 13.23 9.77 17.21
CA ILE A 113 13.28 10.69 16.07
C ILE A 113 13.98 11.99 16.47
N SER A 114 13.66 12.60 17.61
CA SER A 114 14.28 13.85 18.06
C SER A 114 15.80 13.74 18.29
N ARG A 115 16.30 12.53 18.57
CA ARG A 115 17.75 12.25 18.68
C ARG A 115 18.44 12.10 17.32
N ARG A 116 17.68 11.74 16.28
CA ARG A 116 18.18 11.51 14.91
C ARG A 116 18.03 12.71 13.99
N VAL A 117 17.12 13.62 14.31
CA VAL A 117 17.01 14.91 13.63
C VAL A 117 18.26 15.69 13.98
N ALA A 118 19.15 15.85 12.99
CA ALA A 118 20.27 16.79 13.07
C ALA A 118 19.71 18.19 13.37
N GLU A 119 20.46 19.01 14.09
CA GLU A 119 20.07 20.41 14.29
C GLU A 119 19.92 21.05 12.91
N ALA A 120 18.68 21.45 12.61
CA ALA A 120 18.36 22.28 11.46
C ALA A 120 18.45 23.73 11.92
#